data_AF-G4YKZ3-F1
#
_entry.id   AF-G4YKZ3-F1
#
_cell.length_a   1.000
_cell.length_b   1.000
_cell.length_c   1.000
_cell.angle_alpha   90.00
_cell.angle_beta   90.00
_cell.angle_gamma   90.00
#
_symmetry.space_group_name_H-M   'P 1'
#
loop_
_entity.id
_entity.type
_entity.pdbx_description
1 polymer ?
#
loop_
_entity_poly.entity_id
_entity_poly.type
_entity_poly.pdbx_seq_one_letter_code
_entity_poly.pdbx_strand_id
1 'polypeptide(L)'
;MEAAERNRQKKLELSRGENDYNARLDKKSCPKCGAPQSYSEFRDKKKKCQMCGVEFRFVNAWGDIEHSFTSRMAEASRAQAERKEQIYAQVTAEETIRHRVTKTAKQLQYEQRIATKHNKKTFLDRNYKPNSDSKPKKAQLELEAKRKAGKPVR
;
A
#
# COMPACT_ATOMS: atom_id res chain seq x y z
N MET A 1 -27.61 -42.87 44.80
CA MET A 1 -28.13 -42.28 43.53
C MET A 1 -27.39 -41.02 43.12
N GLU A 2 -27.00 -40.15 44.05
CA GLU A 2 -26.36 -38.85 43.76
C GLU A 2 -25.05 -38.91 42.93
N ALA A 3 -24.18 -39.89 43.18
CA ALA A 3 -22.93 -40.04 42.42
C ALA A 3 -23.15 -40.39 40.93
N ALA A 4 -24.20 -41.16 40.63
CA ALA A 4 -24.57 -41.51 39.26
C ALA A 4 -25.14 -40.29 38.52
N GLU A 5 -25.95 -39.47 39.20
CA GLU A 5 -26.44 -38.20 38.64
C GLU A 5 -25.31 -37.20 38.38
N ARG A 6 -24.37 -37.05 39.33
CA ARG A 6 -23.19 -36.19 39.13
C ARG A 6 -22.36 -36.63 37.92
N ASN A 7 -22.20 -37.93 37.70
CA ASN A 7 -21.50 -38.45 36.51
C ASN A 7 -22.28 -38.19 35.22
N ARG A 8 -23.61 -38.29 35.25
CA ARG A 8 -24.46 -37.95 34.11
C ARG A 8 -24.36 -36.47 33.75
N GLN A 9 -24.42 -35.58 34.74
CA GLN A 9 -24.28 -34.14 34.54
C GLN A 9 -22.93 -33.77 33.92
N LYS A 10 -21.82 -34.31 34.44
CA LYS A 10 -20.48 -34.10 33.89
C LYS A 10 -20.35 -34.52 32.43
N LYS A 11 -20.97 -35.64 32.04
CA LYS A 11 -20.98 -36.10 30.63
C LYS A 11 -21.75 -35.13 29.73
N LEU A 12 -22.90 -34.64 30.21
CA LEU A 12 -23.69 -33.66 29.47
C LEU A 12 -22.95 -32.34 29.30
N GLU A 13 -22.31 -31.83 30.35
CA GLU A 13 -21.48 -30.62 30.29
C GLU A 13 -20.31 -30.76 29.32
N LEU A 14 -19.63 -31.92 29.36
CA LEU A 14 -18.51 -32.19 28.46
C LEU A 14 -18.96 -32.23 27.00
N SER A 15 -20.08 -32.89 26.71
CA SER A 15 -20.65 -32.95 25.37
C SER A 15 -21.12 -31.58 24.87
N ARG A 16 -21.73 -30.76 25.73
CA ARG A 16 -22.11 -29.38 25.39
C ARG A 16 -20.89 -28.54 25.03
N GLY A 17 -19.86 -28.55 25.86
CA GLY A 17 -18.64 -27.79 25.60
C GLY A 17 -17.90 -28.26 24.35
N GLU A 18 -17.91 -29.57 24.06
CA GLU A 18 -17.35 -30.11 22.82
C GLU A 18 -18.13 -29.65 21.58
N ASN A 19 -19.47 -29.64 21.64
CA ASN A 19 -20.31 -29.14 20.56
C ASN A 19 -20.08 -27.64 20.31
N ASP A 20 -20.04 -26.84 21.38
CA ASP A 20 -19.78 -25.40 21.30
C ASP A 20 -18.39 -25.11 20.72
N TYR A 21 -17.38 -25.88 21.15
CA TYR A 21 -16.05 -25.79 20.59
C TYR A 21 -16.05 -26.19 19.11
N ASN A 22 -16.77 -27.26 18.76
CA ASN A 22 -16.83 -27.76 17.41
C ASN A 22 -17.51 -26.81 16.42
N ALA A 23 -18.48 -26.04 16.90
CA ALA A 23 -19.17 -25.00 16.13
C ALA A 23 -18.29 -23.77 15.83
N ARG A 24 -17.14 -23.59 16.49
CA ARG A 24 -16.22 -22.49 16.20
C ARG A 24 -15.57 -22.67 14.83
N LEU A 25 -15.60 -21.62 14.01
CA LEU A 25 -14.94 -21.59 12.71
C LEU A 25 -13.43 -21.41 12.87
N ASP A 26 -13.00 -20.50 13.73
CA ASP A 26 -11.59 -20.17 13.94
C ASP A 26 -10.96 -21.06 15.03
N LYS A 27 -10.79 -22.34 14.72
CA LYS A 27 -9.98 -23.24 15.57
C LYS A 27 -8.51 -23.04 15.25
N LYS A 28 -7.67 -23.08 16.28
CA LYS A 28 -6.22 -23.15 16.05
C LYS A 28 -5.87 -24.52 15.49
N SER A 29 -4.89 -24.58 14.60
CA SER A 29 -4.40 -25.79 13.99
C SER A 29 -2.87 -25.82 14.01
N CYS A 30 -2.32 -27.02 13.86
CA CYS A 30 -0.88 -27.20 13.77
C CYS A 30 -0.43 -26.78 12.37
N PRO A 31 0.54 -25.86 12.22
CA PRO A 31 1.01 -25.44 10.91
C PRO A 31 1.78 -26.54 10.16
N LYS A 32 2.27 -27.57 10.87
CA LYS A 32 3.07 -28.66 10.27
C LYS A 32 2.21 -29.83 9.78
N CYS A 33 1.22 -30.25 10.56
CA CYS A 33 0.36 -31.40 10.22
C CYS A 33 -1.09 -31.02 9.88
N GLY A 34 -1.47 -29.75 10.01
CA GLY A 34 -2.83 -29.27 9.73
C GLY A 34 -3.89 -29.70 10.75
N ALA A 35 -3.54 -30.55 11.72
CA ALA A 35 -4.51 -31.04 12.71
C ALA A 35 -5.07 -29.88 13.55
N PRO A 36 -6.40 -29.72 13.63
CA PRO A 36 -7.02 -28.74 14.50
C PRO A 36 -6.77 -29.11 15.97
N GLN A 37 -6.64 -28.11 16.83
CA GLN A 37 -6.57 -28.27 18.26
C GLN A 37 -7.86 -28.94 18.74
N SER A 38 -7.74 -30.05 19.46
CA SER A 38 -8.88 -30.78 20.01
C SER A 38 -9.50 -30.05 21.21
N TYR A 39 -10.75 -30.39 21.55
CA TYR A 39 -11.45 -29.77 22.68
C TYR A 39 -10.72 -30.00 24.02
N SER A 40 -10.14 -31.18 24.23
CA SER A 40 -9.33 -31.49 25.41
C SER A 40 -8.07 -30.62 25.49
N GLU A 41 -7.36 -30.45 24.38
CA GLU A 41 -6.19 -29.55 24.32
C GLU A 41 -6.55 -28.08 24.55
N PHE A 42 -7.70 -27.64 24.03
CA PHE A 42 -8.22 -26.30 24.27
C PHE A 42 -8.59 -26.10 25.74
N ARG A 43 -9.32 -27.05 26.34
CA ARG A 43 -9.73 -27.03 27.76
C ARG A 43 -8.51 -27.00 28.68
N ASP A 44 -7.51 -27.82 28.39
CA ASP A 44 -6.27 -27.93 29.17
C ASP A 44 -5.26 -26.80 28.88
N LYS A 45 -5.63 -25.82 28.04
CA LYS A 45 -4.78 -24.69 27.62
C LYS A 45 -3.44 -25.13 27.00
N LYS A 46 -3.40 -26.30 26.37
CA LYS A 46 -2.20 -26.83 25.70
C LYS A 46 -1.93 -26.02 24.43
N LYS A 47 -0.76 -25.38 24.36
CA LYS A 47 -0.39 -24.53 23.21
C LYS A 47 0.34 -25.29 22.09
N LYS A 48 0.83 -26.51 22.36
CA LYS A 48 1.68 -27.27 21.44
C LYS A 48 0.97 -28.54 20.96
N CYS A 49 1.13 -28.84 19.68
CA CYS A 49 0.68 -30.09 19.07
C CYS A 49 1.43 -31.28 19.68
N GLN A 50 0.71 -32.32 20.11
CA GLN A 50 1.31 -33.51 20.72
C GLN A 50 2.21 -34.29 19.76
N MET A 51 1.89 -34.29 18.46
CA MET A 51 2.66 -35.02 17.44
C MET A 51 3.86 -34.23 16.92
N CYS A 52 3.72 -32.92 16.74
CA CYS A 52 4.74 -32.10 16.08
C CYS A 52 5.57 -31.25 17.06
N GLY A 53 5.10 -31.02 18.29
CA GLY A 53 5.73 -30.12 19.26
C GLY A 53 5.63 -28.63 18.93
N VAL A 54 5.06 -28.27 17.78
CA VAL A 54 4.90 -26.88 17.31
C VAL A 54 3.65 -26.25 17.93
N GLU A 55 3.68 -24.94 18.12
CA GLU A 55 2.54 -24.19 18.65
C GLU A 55 1.35 -24.17 17.67
N PHE A 56 0.16 -24.37 18.22
CA PHE A 56 -1.10 -24.19 17.51
C PHE A 56 -1.31 -22.72 17.15
N ARG A 57 -1.59 -22.45 15.87
CA ARG A 57 -1.81 -21.10 15.32
C ARG A 57 -3.08 -21.11 14.46
N PHE A 58 -3.61 -19.95 14.12
CA PHE A 58 -4.70 -19.88 13.14
C PHE A 58 -4.14 -20.18 11.75
N VAL A 59 -4.87 -20.96 10.94
CA VAL A 59 -4.43 -21.40 9.59
C VAL A 59 -4.08 -20.19 8.72
N ASN A 60 -4.91 -19.14 8.79
CA ASN A 60 -4.77 -17.93 8.01
C ASN A 60 -4.52 -16.75 8.97
N ALA A 61 -3.36 -16.72 9.61
CA ALA A 61 -3.00 -15.55 10.40
C ALA A 61 -2.81 -14.35 9.46
N TRP A 62 -3.32 -13.18 9.86
CA TRP A 62 -3.22 -11.97 9.04
C TRP A 62 -1.78 -11.66 8.65
N GLY A 63 -0.83 -11.84 9.57
CA GLY A 63 0.60 -11.59 9.30
C GLY A 63 1.20 -12.42 8.17
N ASP A 64 0.68 -13.62 7.88
CA ASP A 64 1.17 -14.45 6.77
C ASP A 64 0.63 -13.95 5.41
N ILE A 65 -0.54 -13.31 5.39
CA ILE A 65 -1.26 -12.89 4.18
C ILE A 65 -1.05 -11.40 3.88
N GLU A 66 -0.81 -10.59 4.91
CA GLU A 66 -0.81 -9.12 4.88
C GLU A 66 0.08 -8.56 3.78
N HIS A 67 1.33 -9.03 3.67
CA HIS A 67 2.25 -8.53 2.65
C HIS A 67 1.78 -8.84 1.22
N SER A 68 1.30 -10.06 0.98
CA SER A 68 0.79 -10.45 -0.35
C SER A 68 -0.47 -9.67 -0.72
N PHE A 69 -1.32 -9.39 0.27
CA PHE A 69 -2.57 -8.66 0.08
C PHE A 69 -2.30 -7.18 -0.21
N THR A 70 -1.53 -6.51 0.64
CA THR A 70 -1.17 -5.09 0.49
C THR A 70 -0.44 -4.82 -0.83
N SER A 71 0.47 -5.71 -1.23
CA SER A 71 1.18 -5.60 -2.51
C SER A 71 0.22 -5.68 -3.70
N ARG A 72 -0.70 -6.65 -3.71
CA ARG A 72 -1.73 -6.76 -4.77
C ARG A 72 -2.65 -5.53 -4.83
N MET A 73 -3.03 -4.99 -3.68
CA MET A 73 -3.85 -3.78 -3.63
C MET A 73 -3.11 -2.55 -4.15
N ALA A 74 -1.82 -2.42 -3.83
CA ALA A 74 -0.99 -1.34 -4.34
C ALA A 74 -0.80 -1.44 -5.86
N GLU A 75 -0.53 -2.63 -6.39
CA GLU A 75 -0.44 -2.89 -7.83
C GLU A 75 -1.75 -2.57 -8.56
N ALA A 76 -2.88 -3.06 -8.04
CA ALA A 76 -4.19 -2.77 -8.62
C ALA A 76 -4.50 -1.27 -8.62
N SER A 77 -4.14 -0.56 -7.55
CA SER A 77 -4.29 0.90 -7.46
C SER A 77 -3.44 1.63 -8.50
N ARG A 78 -2.17 1.23 -8.68
CA ARG A 78 -1.30 1.80 -9.71
C ARG A 78 -1.84 1.55 -11.12
N ALA A 79 -2.22 0.32 -11.44
CA ALA A 79 -2.80 -0.02 -12.73
C ALA A 79 -4.09 0.75 -13.02
N GLN A 80 -4.92 1.00 -11.99
CA GLN A 80 -6.11 1.82 -12.12
C GLN A 80 -5.76 3.29 -12.39
N ALA A 81 -4.76 3.84 -11.71
CA ALA A 81 -4.30 5.21 -11.92
C ALA A 81 -3.75 5.39 -13.34
N GLU A 82 -2.88 4.49 -13.80
CA GLU A 82 -2.32 4.50 -15.16
C GLU A 82 -3.42 4.42 -16.22
N ARG A 83 -4.41 3.54 -16.03
CA ARG A 83 -5.55 3.43 -16.95
C ARG A 83 -6.36 4.72 -17.00
N LYS A 84 -6.59 5.37 -15.85
CA LYS A 84 -7.29 6.67 -15.80
C LYS A 84 -6.50 7.73 -16.55
N GLU A 85 -5.19 7.83 -16.32
CA GLU A 85 -4.32 8.78 -17.03
C GLU A 85 -4.34 8.57 -18.54
N GLN A 86 -4.29 7.32 -19.01
CA GLN A 86 -4.40 7.00 -20.43
C GLN A 86 -5.74 7.45 -21.02
N ILE A 87 -6.85 7.22 -20.32
CA ILE A 87 -8.18 7.67 -20.75
C ILE A 87 -8.23 9.20 -20.81
N TYR A 88 -7.73 9.90 -19.79
CA TYR A 88 -7.68 11.35 -19.79
C TYR A 88 -6.83 11.90 -20.93
N ALA A 89 -5.67 11.30 -21.20
CA ALA A 89 -4.81 11.70 -22.30
C ALA A 89 -5.49 11.50 -23.66
N GLN A 90 -6.17 10.38 -23.86
CA GLN A 90 -6.92 10.10 -25.09
C GLN A 90 -8.08 11.08 -25.29
N VAL A 91 -8.91 11.30 -24.27
CA VAL A 91 -10.03 12.25 -24.34
C VAL A 91 -9.51 13.66 -24.62
N THR A 92 -8.46 14.10 -23.94
CA THR A 92 -7.85 15.42 -24.19
C THR A 92 -7.31 15.54 -25.62
N ALA A 93 -6.64 14.50 -26.14
CA ALA A 93 -6.17 14.49 -27.52
C ALA A 93 -7.33 14.56 -28.53
N GLU A 94 -8.40 13.78 -28.31
CA GLU A 94 -9.59 13.84 -29.16
C GLU A 94 -10.28 15.21 -29.10
N GLU A 95 -10.47 15.77 -27.91
CA GLU A 95 -11.09 17.08 -27.73
C GLU A 95 -10.28 18.18 -28.41
N THR A 96 -8.96 18.19 -28.21
CA THR A 96 -8.06 19.16 -28.86
C THR A 96 -8.06 19.02 -30.39
N ILE A 97 -8.19 17.81 -30.93
CA ILE A 97 -8.36 17.58 -32.38
C ILE A 97 -9.72 18.09 -32.85
N ARG A 98 -10.82 17.78 -32.14
CA ARG A 98 -12.18 18.23 -32.50
C ARG A 98 -12.32 19.75 -32.47
N HIS A 99 -11.68 20.41 -31.52
CA HIS A 99 -11.70 21.86 -31.36
C HIS A 99 -10.59 22.56 -32.16
N ARG A 100 -9.87 21.83 -33.01
CA ARG A 100 -8.77 22.38 -33.81
C ARG A 100 -9.32 23.25 -34.94
N VAL A 101 -9.39 24.55 -34.69
CA VAL A 101 -9.72 25.53 -35.72
C VAL A 101 -8.48 25.76 -36.59
N THR A 102 -8.66 25.74 -37.91
CA THR A 102 -7.58 26.08 -38.85
C THR A 102 -7.19 27.54 -38.66
N LYS A 103 -5.91 27.76 -38.35
CA LYS A 103 -5.40 29.13 -38.17
C LYS A 103 -5.39 29.84 -39.51
N THR A 104 -5.85 31.08 -39.51
CA THR A 104 -5.74 31.95 -40.68
C THR A 104 -4.28 32.31 -40.96
N ALA A 105 -3.94 32.64 -42.22
CA ALA A 105 -2.59 33.02 -42.60
C ALA A 105 -2.03 34.19 -41.78
N LYS A 106 -2.89 35.15 -41.40
CA LYS A 106 -2.53 36.30 -40.56
C LYS A 106 -2.17 35.88 -39.13
N GLN A 107 -2.90 34.93 -38.55
CA GLN A 107 -2.59 34.38 -37.22
C GLN A 107 -1.25 33.63 -37.24
N LEU A 108 -0.98 32.84 -38.28
CA LEU A 108 0.31 32.15 -38.44
C LEU A 108 1.48 33.14 -38.54
N GLN A 109 1.32 34.24 -39.28
CA GLN A 109 2.33 35.31 -39.33
C GLN A 109 2.56 35.96 -37.96
N TYR A 110 1.50 36.21 -37.19
CA TYR A 110 1.63 36.74 -35.82
C TYR A 110 2.38 35.77 -34.90
N GLU A 111 2.07 34.47 -34.96
CA GLU A 111 2.77 33.45 -34.16
C GLU A 111 4.26 33.37 -34.50
N GLN A 112 4.62 33.39 -35.79
CA GLN A 112 6.02 33.46 -36.21
C GLN A 112 6.72 34.71 -35.67
N ARG A 113 6.02 35.85 -35.65
CA ARG A 113 6.54 37.12 -35.14
C ARG A 113 6.70 37.11 -33.61
N ILE A 114 5.83 36.43 -32.89
CA ILE A 114 5.92 36.25 -31.43
C ILE A 114 7.06 35.27 -31.09
N ALA A 115 7.14 34.14 -31.79
CA ALA A 115 8.20 33.16 -31.60
C ALA A 115 9.59 33.76 -31.87
N THR A 116 9.75 34.53 -32.94
CA THR A 116 11.01 35.23 -33.24
C THR A 116 11.35 36.34 -32.25
N LYS A 117 10.36 36.95 -31.60
CA LYS A 117 10.58 37.90 -30.49
C LYS A 117 11.02 37.20 -29.21
N HIS A 118 10.42 36.07 -28.86
CA HIS A 118 10.83 35.27 -27.69
C HIS A 118 12.20 34.60 -27.88
N ASN A 119 12.57 34.24 -29.12
CA ASN A 119 13.87 33.65 -29.43
C ASN A 119 15.01 34.70 -29.47
N LYS A 120 14.67 35.98 -29.58
CA LYS A 120 15.61 37.07 -29.33
C LYS A 120 15.76 37.23 -27.83
N LYS A 121 16.88 36.77 -27.26
CA LYS A 121 17.29 37.09 -25.88
C LYS A 121 17.02 38.57 -25.63
N THR A 122 16.17 38.86 -24.67
CA THR A 122 15.80 40.24 -24.34
C THR A 122 17.03 41.00 -23.82
N PHE A 123 17.01 42.34 -23.84
CA PHE A 123 18.10 43.15 -23.28
C PHE A 123 18.39 42.76 -21.81
N LEU A 124 17.35 42.43 -21.05
CA LEU A 124 17.45 41.90 -19.69
C LEU A 124 18.09 40.50 -19.67
N ASP A 125 17.73 39.57 -20.56
CA ASP A 125 18.39 38.24 -20.64
C ASP A 125 19.87 38.32 -21.06
N ARG A 126 20.26 39.37 -21.80
CA ARG A 126 21.64 39.60 -22.22
C ARG A 126 22.50 40.21 -21.11
N ASN A 127 21.94 41.16 -20.35
CA ASN A 127 22.68 41.89 -19.30
C ASN A 127 22.50 41.32 -17.89
N TYR A 128 21.46 40.54 -17.64
CA TYR A 128 21.17 39.97 -16.34
C TYR A 128 21.52 38.49 -16.32
N LYS A 129 22.73 38.16 -15.88
CA LYS A 129 23.04 36.81 -15.42
C LYS A 129 22.48 36.69 -14.00
N PRO A 130 21.58 35.74 -13.70
CA PRO A 130 21.17 35.49 -12.33
C PRO A 130 22.44 35.24 -11.51
N ASN A 131 22.58 35.91 -10.37
CA ASN A 131 23.74 35.81 -9.50
C ASN A 131 23.79 34.42 -8.81
N SER A 132 23.97 33.37 -9.60
CA SER A 132 24.10 31.97 -9.17
C SER A 132 25.38 31.73 -8.36
N ASP A 133 26.35 32.64 -8.47
CA ASP A 133 27.65 32.56 -7.81
C ASP A 133 27.82 33.54 -6.65
N SER A 134 26.75 34.16 -6.17
CA SER A 134 26.84 34.98 -4.96
C SER A 134 27.27 34.11 -3.78
N LYS A 135 28.40 34.49 -3.17
CA LYS A 135 28.93 33.91 -1.92
C LYS A 135 27.84 33.59 -0.88
N PRO A 136 26.83 34.46 -0.61
CA PRO A 136 25.76 34.12 0.34
C PRO A 136 24.88 32.95 -0.09
N LYS A 137 24.57 32.80 -1.38
CA LYS A 137 23.69 31.73 -1.88
C LYS A 137 24.40 30.37 -1.90
N LYS A 138 25.72 30.36 -2.18
CA LYS A 138 26.58 29.18 -2.02
C LYS A 138 26.67 28.76 -0.55
N ALA A 139 26.85 29.70 0.37
CA ALA A 139 26.89 29.42 1.81
C ALA A 139 25.56 28.85 2.33
N GLN A 140 24.41 29.35 1.83
CA GLN A 140 23.09 28.81 2.16
C GLN A 140 22.91 27.35 1.69
N LEU A 141 23.30 27.05 0.45
CA LEU A 141 23.22 25.69 -0.10
C LEU A 141 24.15 24.72 0.65
N GLU A 142 25.34 25.18 1.06
CA GLU A 142 26.27 24.37 1.85
C GLU A 142 25.73 24.09 3.26
N LEU A 143 25.11 25.08 3.91
CA LEU A 143 24.45 24.91 5.20
C LEU A 143 23.26 23.93 5.10
N GLU A 144 22.45 24.02 4.05
CA GLU A 144 21.37 23.06 3.82
C GLU A 144 21.87 21.64 3.55
N ALA A 145 22.96 21.49 2.79
CA ALA A 145 23.58 20.18 2.55
C ALA A 145 24.11 19.57 3.85
N LYS A 146 24.77 20.36 4.72
CA LYS A 146 25.22 19.93 6.05
C LYS A 146 24.05 19.53 6.96
N ARG A 147 22.93 20.26 6.93
CA ARG A 147 21.71 19.90 7.68
C ARG A 147 21.05 18.63 7.17
N LYS A 148 21.10 18.35 5.85
CA LYS A 148 20.59 17.10 5.27
C LYS A 148 21.49 15.90 5.59
N ALA A 149 22.81 16.08 5.61
CA ALA A 149 23.76 15.03 5.99
C ALA A 149 23.74 14.69 7.49
N GLY A 150 23.37 15.64 8.36
CA GLY A 150 23.31 15.45 9.80
C GLY A 150 21.99 14.90 10.35
N LYS A 151 21.00 14.60 9.51
CA LYS A 151 19.78 13.92 9.97
C LYS A 151 20.02 12.41 9.98
N PRO A 152 20.03 11.73 11.14
CA PRO A 152 20.05 10.28 11.15
C PRO A 152 18.77 9.79 10.48
N VAL A 153 18.93 8.95 9.47
CA VAL A 153 17.84 8.16 8.88
C VAL A 153 17.26 7.33 10.03
N ARG A 154 16.09 7.72 10.52
CA ARG A 154 15.26 6.90 11.40
C ARG A 154 14.43 5.95 10.56
#